data_AF-A0A1Y1L842-F1
#
_entry.id   AF-A0A1Y1L842-F1
#
_cell.length_a   1.000
_cell.length_b   1.000
_cell.length_c   1.000
_cell.angle_alpha   90.00
_cell.angle_beta   90.00
_cell.angle_gamma   90.00
#
_symmetry.space_group_name_H-M   'P 1'
#
loop_
_entity.id
_entity.type
_entity.pdbx_description
1 polymer ?
#
loop_
_entity_poly.entity_id
_entity_poly.type
_entity_poly.pdbx_seq_one_letter_code
_entity_poly.pdbx_strand_id
1 'polypeptide(L)'
;MLNLGYISFLKTYNQYNFNKQLYTLLQKCTNTTSVRQVSHKNKPTPLAPLTFNETLNYRRNQAKRSILVQVQSMESYKELYSYISTLGNVHEMLHYVTSTDQLHFIIVEFDNEEQVSNIIQNSSHINSGESFPIHSNFLWFKATNRKNSKLKIPKNFKLGMENGNQIPSKNEICNLLLGQDNTNHQIQTLHDVTKLNDVATRLRFLTTRQVELSVAGMFPNAVAYPFGSSVNGFGKMGCDLDIVFRLAEEQVFCRS
;
A
#
# COMPACT_ATOMS: atom_id res chain seq x y z
N MET A 1 22.09 -23.24 -8.17
CA MET A 1 20.92 -22.34 -8.04
C MET A 1 21.09 -21.50 -6.78
N LEU A 2 21.32 -20.20 -6.94
CA LEU A 2 21.44 -19.25 -5.83
C LEU A 2 20.02 -18.81 -5.43
N ASN A 3 19.48 -19.37 -4.33
CA ASN A 3 18.21 -18.92 -3.76
C ASN A 3 18.42 -17.53 -3.12
N LEU A 4 17.87 -16.50 -3.75
CA LEU A 4 18.06 -15.08 -3.44
C LEU A 4 17.06 -14.53 -2.40
N GLY A 5 16.59 -15.36 -1.48
CA GLY A 5 15.41 -15.07 -0.66
C GLY A 5 14.17 -15.79 -1.19
N TYR A 6 13.16 -15.94 -0.35
CA TYR A 6 11.86 -16.41 -0.77
C TYR A 6 10.80 -15.41 -0.32
N ILE A 7 9.88 -15.14 -1.24
CA ILE A 7 8.62 -14.52 -0.89
C ILE A 7 7.66 -15.66 -0.57
N SER A 8 7.05 -15.56 0.60
CA SER A 8 5.96 -16.46 0.97
C SER A 8 4.68 -15.69 1.20
N PHE A 9 3.54 -16.31 0.96
CA PHE A 9 2.27 -15.73 1.40
C PHE A 9 2.33 -15.51 2.90
N LEU A 10 1.89 -14.33 3.35
CA LEU A 10 1.70 -14.12 4.78
C LEU A 10 0.76 -15.21 5.29
N LYS A 11 1.15 -15.85 6.40
CA LYS A 11 0.29 -16.80 7.09
C LYS A 11 -1.07 -16.13 7.25
N THR A 12 -2.12 -16.72 6.68
CA THR A 12 -3.48 -16.36 7.06
C THR A 12 -3.59 -16.78 8.53
N TYR A 13 -3.25 -15.85 9.42
CA TYR A 13 -3.58 -15.97 10.82
C TYR A 13 -5.09 -16.19 10.87
N ASN A 14 -5.51 -17.28 11.52
CA ASN A 14 -6.88 -17.68 11.84
C ASN A 14 -7.93 -16.61 11.50
N GLN A 15 -8.99 -16.98 10.78
CA GLN A 15 -10.12 -16.13 10.36
C GLN A 15 -10.64 -15.11 11.43
N TYR A 16 -10.39 -15.37 12.72
CA TYR A 16 -10.56 -14.43 13.84
C TYR A 16 -9.66 -13.17 13.83
N ASN A 17 -8.43 -13.21 13.30
CA ASN A 17 -7.45 -12.12 13.26
C ASN A 17 -7.40 -11.35 11.94
N PHE A 18 -8.04 -11.84 10.87
CA PHE A 18 -8.24 -11.06 9.63
C PHE A 18 -9.07 -9.80 9.94
N ASN A 19 -10.10 -9.95 10.79
CA ASN A 19 -10.82 -8.82 11.38
C ASN A 19 -9.89 -7.95 12.23
N LYS A 20 -8.97 -8.52 13.01
CA LYS A 20 -8.05 -7.73 13.83
C LYS A 20 -7.11 -6.85 12.98
N GLN A 21 -6.53 -7.36 11.88
CA GLN A 21 -5.69 -6.55 10.96
C GLN A 21 -6.47 -5.47 10.20
N LEU A 22 -7.73 -5.72 9.85
CA LEU A 22 -8.63 -4.69 9.33
C LEU A 22 -8.97 -3.63 10.42
N TYR A 23 -9.16 -4.06 11.66
CA TYR A 23 -9.33 -3.19 12.84
C TYR A 23 -8.04 -2.40 13.18
N THR A 24 -6.85 -2.95 12.93
CA THR A 24 -5.57 -2.26 13.16
C THR A 24 -5.35 -1.11 12.17
N LEU A 25 -5.90 -1.20 10.96
CA LEU A 25 -5.97 -0.09 10.01
C LEU A 25 -6.90 1.04 10.48
N LEU A 26 -7.81 0.75 11.42
CA LEU A 26 -8.85 1.66 11.91
C LEU A 26 -8.58 2.24 13.31
N GLN A 27 -7.53 1.83 14.04
CA GLN A 27 -7.32 2.29 15.41
C GLN A 27 -5.93 2.90 15.67
N LYS A 28 -5.95 4.24 15.65
CA LYS A 28 -5.27 5.21 16.54
C LYS A 28 -3.79 5.01 16.91
N CYS A 29 -3.06 6.06 16.53
CA CYS A 29 -1.88 6.71 17.10
C CYS A 29 -1.35 6.20 18.46
N THR A 30 -0.02 6.01 18.55
CA THR A 30 0.87 6.85 19.37
C THR A 30 2.36 6.61 19.06
N ASN A 31 3.12 7.69 19.23
CA ASN A 31 4.53 7.83 19.61
C ASN A 31 5.69 7.75 18.58
N THR A 32 6.33 8.93 18.50
CA THR A 32 7.78 9.24 18.42
C THR A 32 8.53 9.22 17.08
N THR A 33 8.73 10.46 16.60
CA THR A 33 10.02 11.09 16.19
C THR A 33 10.68 10.70 14.88
N SER A 34 10.45 11.52 13.85
CA SER A 34 11.46 12.39 13.20
C SER A 34 10.92 12.85 11.84
N VAL A 35 10.49 14.11 11.77
CA VAL A 35 9.92 14.70 10.56
C VAL A 35 11.06 15.10 9.62
N ARG A 36 11.20 14.39 8.50
CA ARG A 36 12.00 14.87 7.35
C ARG A 36 11.07 15.45 6.29
N GLN A 37 11.35 16.70 5.94
CA GLN A 37 10.63 17.45 4.92
C GLN A 37 10.71 16.73 3.56
N VAL A 38 9.55 16.56 2.93
CA VAL A 38 9.42 15.97 1.59
C VAL A 38 9.87 17.02 0.56
N SER A 39 10.97 16.75 -0.12
CA SER A 39 11.45 17.52 -1.26
C SER A 39 10.61 17.15 -2.49
N HIS A 40 9.80 18.10 -2.97
CA HIS A 40 9.14 18.01 -4.27
C HIS A 40 10.20 18.03 -5.38
N LYS A 41 10.39 16.92 -6.09
CA LYS A 41 11.07 16.91 -7.38
C LYS A 41 10.10 16.55 -8.51
N ASN A 42 10.05 17.47 -9.47
CA ASN A 42 9.66 17.35 -10.87
C ASN A 42 8.21 16.95 -11.16
N LYS A 43 7.33 17.96 -11.29
CA LYS A 43 6.05 17.81 -12.00
C LYS A 43 6.29 17.90 -13.51
N PRO A 44 5.88 16.91 -14.32
CA PRO A 44 5.64 17.10 -15.74
C PRO A 44 4.48 18.07 -15.96
N THR A 45 4.47 18.71 -17.12
CA THR A 45 3.44 19.62 -17.68
C THR A 45 2.01 19.13 -17.38
N PRO A 46 1.04 20.01 -17.03
CA PRO A 46 -0.27 19.55 -16.57
C PRO A 46 -1.05 18.93 -17.74
N LEU A 47 -1.08 17.59 -17.77
CA LEU A 47 -2.16 16.82 -18.38
C LEU A 47 -3.48 17.33 -17.80
N ALA A 48 -4.53 17.40 -18.64
CA ALA A 48 -5.85 17.82 -18.22
C ALA A 48 -6.26 17.10 -16.91
N PRO A 49 -6.95 17.78 -15.97
CA PRO A 49 -7.36 17.14 -14.73
C PRO A 49 -8.22 15.92 -15.04
N LEU A 50 -7.81 14.76 -14.54
CA LEU A 50 -8.59 13.53 -14.68
C LEU A 50 -9.96 13.71 -14.03
N THR A 51 -10.98 13.19 -14.68
CA THR A 51 -12.31 13.07 -14.09
C THR A 51 -12.28 12.16 -12.86
N PHE A 52 -13.35 12.20 -12.06
CA PHE A 52 -13.49 11.32 -10.90
C PHE A 52 -13.35 9.84 -11.27
N ASN A 53 -14.03 9.40 -12.34
CA ASN A 53 -13.99 8.01 -12.79
C ASN A 53 -12.61 7.60 -13.31
N GLU A 54 -11.93 8.49 -14.05
CA GLU A 54 -10.55 8.21 -14.51
C GLU A 54 -9.58 8.11 -13.34
N THR A 55 -9.71 8.98 -12.34
CA THR A 55 -8.90 8.93 -11.12
C THR A 55 -9.14 7.63 -10.35
N LEU A 56 -10.40 7.22 -10.21
CA LEU A 56 -10.79 5.98 -9.56
C LEU A 56 -10.20 4.76 -10.30
N ASN A 57 -10.35 4.72 -11.62
CA ASN A 57 -9.82 3.63 -12.46
C ASN A 57 -8.30 3.59 -12.44
N TYR A 58 -7.64 4.74 -12.49
CA TYR A 58 -6.19 4.86 -12.35
C TYR A 58 -5.70 4.25 -11.04
N ARG A 59 -6.32 4.60 -9.90
CA ARG A 59 -5.96 4.09 -8.58
C ARG A 59 -6.28 2.59 -8.40
N ARG A 60 -7.38 2.11 -9.00
CA ARG A 60 -7.69 0.68 -9.05
C ARG A 60 -6.63 -0.10 -9.84
N ASN A 61 -6.27 0.37 -11.03
CA ASN A 61 -5.24 -0.26 -11.85
C ASN A 61 -3.87 -0.23 -11.16
N GLN A 62 -3.56 0.85 -10.46
CA GLN A 62 -2.38 0.94 -9.59
C GLN A 62 -2.39 -0.15 -8.51
N ALA A 63 -3.52 -0.38 -7.83
CA ALA A 63 -3.63 -1.45 -6.85
C ALA A 63 -3.50 -2.87 -7.45
N LYS A 64 -4.01 -3.10 -8.67
CA LYS A 64 -3.88 -4.41 -9.36
C LYS A 64 -2.44 -4.79 -9.66
N ARG A 65 -1.62 -3.80 -10.06
CA ARG A 65 -0.18 -3.98 -10.33
C ARG A 65 0.70 -3.68 -9.11
N SER A 66 0.14 -3.74 -7.91
CA SER A 66 0.88 -3.53 -6.66
C SER A 66 0.76 -4.73 -5.73
N ILE A 67 1.82 -4.98 -4.97
CA ILE A 67 1.84 -5.95 -3.87
C ILE A 67 2.21 -5.25 -2.57
N LEU A 68 1.80 -5.86 -1.47
CA LEU A 68 2.21 -5.45 -0.13
C LEU A 68 3.15 -6.50 0.45
N VAL A 69 4.37 -6.08 0.81
CA VAL A 69 5.39 -6.97 1.34
C VAL A 69 5.75 -6.59 2.77
N GLN A 70 5.57 -7.52 3.71
CA GLN A 70 6.15 -7.40 5.05
C GLN A 70 7.66 -7.68 4.98
N VAL A 71 8.44 -6.83 5.63
CA VAL A 71 9.90 -6.96 5.75
C VAL A 71 10.34 -6.92 7.22
N GLN A 72 11.58 -7.32 7.49
CA GLN A 72 12.12 -7.35 8.86
C GLN A 72 12.47 -5.95 9.38
N SER A 73 12.98 -5.09 8.51
CA SER A 73 13.32 -3.71 8.83
C SER A 73 13.16 -2.83 7.60
N MET A 74 13.18 -1.52 7.81
CA MET A 74 13.15 -0.54 6.72
C MET A 74 14.28 -0.77 5.71
N GLU A 75 15.50 -1.09 6.15
CA GLU A 75 16.69 -1.29 5.33
C GLU A 75 16.59 -2.52 4.40
N SER A 76 15.68 -3.45 4.72
CA SER A 76 15.43 -4.66 3.93
C SER A 76 14.90 -4.36 2.52
N TYR A 77 14.45 -3.12 2.25
CA TYR A 77 13.97 -2.71 0.93
C TYR A 77 14.99 -2.95 -0.20
N LYS A 78 16.30 -2.84 0.10
CA LYS A 78 17.36 -3.01 -0.91
C LYS A 78 17.47 -4.45 -1.39
N GLU A 79 17.37 -5.38 -0.46
CA GLU A 79 17.39 -6.81 -0.74
C GLU A 79 16.09 -7.22 -1.43
N LEU A 80 14.96 -6.72 -0.95
CA LEU A 80 13.65 -6.92 -1.58
C LEU A 80 13.66 -6.42 -3.03
N TYR A 81 14.14 -5.20 -3.28
CA TYR A 81 14.27 -4.64 -4.62
C TYR A 81 15.16 -5.51 -5.50
N SER A 82 16.31 -5.94 -5.00
CA SER A 82 17.25 -6.77 -5.76
C SER A 82 16.63 -8.11 -6.15
N TYR A 83 15.83 -8.70 -5.27
CA TYR A 83 15.11 -9.95 -5.55
C TYR A 83 13.98 -9.73 -6.57
N ILE A 84 13.08 -8.78 -6.29
CA ILE A 84 11.89 -8.52 -7.12
C ILE A 84 12.26 -8.03 -8.52
N SER A 85 13.35 -7.28 -8.66
CA SER A 85 13.84 -6.82 -9.97
C SER A 85 14.24 -7.96 -10.91
N THR A 86 14.48 -9.16 -10.39
CA THR A 86 14.71 -10.35 -11.23
C THR A 86 13.41 -10.94 -11.81
N LEU A 87 12.27 -10.59 -11.23
CA LEU A 87 10.95 -11.13 -11.58
C LEU A 87 10.09 -10.15 -12.38
N GLY A 88 10.36 -8.84 -12.25
CA GLY A 88 9.62 -7.78 -12.94
C GLY A 88 10.26 -6.41 -12.78
N ASN A 89 9.77 -5.43 -13.53
CA ASN A 89 10.22 -4.05 -13.44
C ASN A 89 9.47 -3.31 -12.34
N VAL A 90 10.22 -2.74 -11.40
CA VAL A 90 9.64 -2.02 -10.25
C VAL A 90 9.48 -0.55 -10.62
N HIS A 91 8.25 -0.07 -10.58
CA HIS A 91 7.93 1.33 -10.80
C HIS A 91 8.27 2.17 -9.56
N GLU A 92 7.79 1.73 -8.38
CA GLU A 92 7.97 2.47 -7.14
C GLU A 92 7.90 1.56 -5.90
N MET A 93 8.61 1.95 -4.84
CA MET A 93 8.53 1.33 -3.51
C MET A 93 8.24 2.37 -2.43
N LEU A 94 7.23 2.11 -1.60
CA LEU A 94 6.78 3.00 -0.55
C LEU A 94 6.75 2.27 0.79
N HIS A 95 7.49 2.80 1.77
CA HIS A 95 7.58 2.20 3.10
C HIS A 95 6.58 2.81 4.08
N TYR A 96 5.98 1.98 4.93
CA TYR A 96 5.21 2.41 6.09
C TYR A 96 5.33 1.40 7.23
N VAL A 97 4.96 1.83 8.43
CA VAL A 97 5.07 1.02 9.66
C VAL A 97 3.72 0.93 10.34
N THR A 98 3.28 -0.25 10.72
CA THR A 98 2.07 -0.39 11.55
C THR A 98 2.30 0.10 12.97
N SER A 99 1.38 0.92 13.49
CA SER A 99 1.47 1.56 14.80
C SER A 99 1.46 0.59 15.99
N THR A 100 0.82 -0.57 15.86
CA THR A 100 0.65 -1.52 16.98
C THR A 100 1.88 -2.37 17.23
N ASP A 101 2.41 -2.97 16.17
CA ASP A 101 3.42 -4.03 16.26
C ASP A 101 4.78 -3.60 15.68
N GLN A 102 4.88 -2.33 15.25
CA GLN A 102 6.08 -1.77 14.60
C GLN A 102 6.57 -2.62 13.42
N LEU A 103 5.65 -3.34 12.77
CA LEU A 103 5.98 -4.14 11.60
C LEU A 103 6.19 -3.24 10.39
N HIS A 104 7.24 -3.56 9.63
CA HIS A 104 7.63 -2.83 8.44
C HIS A 104 6.95 -3.43 7.21
N PHE A 105 6.32 -2.56 6.42
CA PHE A 105 5.67 -2.92 5.18
C PHE A 105 6.16 -2.04 4.04
N ILE A 106 6.25 -2.64 2.86
CA ILE A 106 6.62 -1.97 1.62
C ILE A 106 5.55 -2.27 0.58
N ILE A 107 4.95 -1.21 0.07
CA ILE A 107 4.13 -1.29 -1.15
C ILE A 107 5.10 -1.29 -2.32
N VAL A 108 5.01 -2.30 -3.17
CA VAL A 108 5.79 -2.39 -4.41
C VAL A 108 4.83 -2.29 -5.58
N GLU A 109 4.96 -1.22 -6.36
CA GLU A 109 4.22 -1.04 -7.61
C GLU A 109 5.08 -1.49 -8.79
N PHE A 110 4.48 -2.23 -9.72
CA PHE A 110 5.06 -2.68 -10.96
C PHE A 110 4.48 -1.91 -12.15
N ASP A 111 5.10 -2.06 -13.31
CA ASP A 111 4.57 -1.47 -14.55
C ASP A 111 3.29 -2.20 -15.00
N ASN A 112 3.21 -3.52 -14.80
CA ASN A 112 2.14 -4.37 -15.33
C ASN A 112 1.55 -5.33 -14.28
N GLU A 113 0.24 -5.60 -14.39
CA GLU A 113 -0.47 -6.58 -13.54
C GLU A 113 0.04 -8.03 -13.75
N GLU A 114 0.50 -8.35 -14.95
CA GLU A 114 1.08 -9.67 -15.27
C GLU A 114 2.33 -9.98 -14.42
N GLN A 115 3.14 -8.95 -14.12
CA GLN A 115 4.32 -9.10 -13.26
C GLN A 115 3.92 -9.48 -11.83
N VAL A 116 2.84 -8.90 -11.32
CA VAL A 116 2.27 -9.27 -10.02
C VAL A 116 1.80 -10.72 -10.04
N SER A 117 1.08 -11.13 -11.09
CA SER A 117 0.60 -12.51 -11.23
C SER A 117 1.75 -13.51 -11.26
N ASN A 118 2.82 -13.21 -11.99
CA ASN A 118 4.03 -14.03 -12.04
C ASN A 118 4.71 -14.13 -10.67
N ILE A 119 4.79 -13.03 -9.91
CA ILE A 119 5.38 -13.04 -8.56
C ILE A 119 4.54 -13.87 -7.59
N ILE A 120 3.21 -13.73 -7.63
CA ILE A 120 2.28 -14.50 -6.81
C ILE A 120 2.41 -16.00 -7.13
N GLN A 121 2.51 -16.38 -8.40
CA GLN A 121 2.69 -17.78 -8.83
C GLN A 121 4.04 -18.38 -8.41
N ASN A 122 5.12 -17.59 -8.44
CA ASN A 122 6.45 -18.03 -8.02
C ASN A 122 6.67 -17.96 -6.51
N SER A 123 5.72 -17.39 -5.75
CA SER A 123 5.81 -17.32 -4.29
C SER A 123 5.42 -18.64 -3.64
N SER A 124 6.13 -19.03 -2.58
CA SER A 124 5.87 -20.28 -1.88
C SER A 124 4.83 -20.09 -0.78
N HIS A 125 3.97 -21.07 -0.56
CA HIS A 125 3.18 -21.10 0.68
C HIS A 125 4.10 -21.47 1.84
N ILE A 126 3.90 -20.84 3.00
CA ILE A 126 4.58 -21.26 4.23
C ILE A 126 4.06 -22.67 4.53
N ASN A 127 4.91 -23.69 4.34
CA ASN A 127 4.60 -25.09 4.63
C ASN A 127 4.42 -25.29 6.16
N SER A 128 3.25 -24.93 6.65
CA SER A 128 2.69 -25.43 7.91
C SER A 128 1.36 -26.07 7.52
N GLY A 129 1.18 -27.37 7.78
CA GLY A 129 0.13 -28.25 7.20
C GLY A 129 -1.34 -27.89 7.42
N GLU A 130 -1.66 -26.63 7.71
CA GLU A 130 -3.01 -26.08 7.95
C GLU A 130 -3.14 -24.68 7.31
N SER A 131 -2.74 -24.51 6.05
CA SER A 131 -2.96 -23.25 5.31
C SER A 131 -3.82 -23.50 4.08
N PHE A 132 -4.91 -22.75 3.95
CA PHE A 132 -5.64 -22.68 2.68
C PHE A 132 -4.76 -22.01 1.62
N PRO A 133 -4.68 -22.54 0.38
CA PRO A 133 -3.93 -21.94 -0.71
C PRO A 133 -4.72 -20.74 -1.27
N ILE A 134 -4.73 -19.64 -0.53
CA ILE A 134 -5.33 -18.39 -0.98
C ILE A 134 -4.21 -17.54 -1.58
N HIS A 135 -4.37 -17.16 -2.85
CA HIS A 135 -3.49 -16.20 -3.49
C HIS A 135 -3.89 -14.78 -3.08
N SER A 136 -2.99 -14.12 -2.36
CA SER A 136 -3.17 -12.77 -1.86
C SER A 136 -2.02 -11.88 -2.32
N ASN A 137 -2.27 -10.58 -2.50
CA ASN A 137 -1.22 -9.61 -2.81
C ASN A 137 -0.36 -9.28 -1.57
N PHE A 138 -0.63 -9.93 -0.43
CA PHE A 138 0.05 -9.76 0.85
C PHE A 138 1.11 -10.86 1.03
N LEU A 139 2.35 -10.41 1.03
CA LEU A 139 3.53 -11.25 0.92
C LEU A 139 4.47 -10.97 2.09
N TRP A 140 5.26 -11.96 2.46
CA TRP A 140 6.33 -11.83 3.43
C TRP A 140 7.66 -12.13 2.76
N PHE A 141 8.58 -11.17 2.85
CA PHE A 141 9.94 -11.36 2.38
C PHE A 141 10.86 -11.70 3.56
N LYS A 142 11.50 -12.87 3.45
CA LYS A 142 12.56 -13.26 4.37
C LYS A 142 13.88 -13.37 3.62
N ALA A 143 14.79 -12.46 3.94
CA ALA A 143 16.16 -12.54 3.49
C ALA A 143 16.80 -13.84 4.01
N THR A 144 17.45 -14.61 3.13
CA THR A 144 18.22 -15.78 3.54
C THR A 144 19.55 -15.32 4.12
N ASN A 145 19.83 -15.65 5.40
CA ASN A 145 21.07 -15.35 6.15
C ASN A 145 22.38 -15.89 5.55
N ARG A 146 22.39 -16.34 4.29
CA ARG A 146 23.62 -16.77 3.65
C ARG A 146 24.37 -15.53 3.21
N LYS A 147 25.49 -15.26 3.90
CA LYS A 147 26.60 -14.44 3.40
C LYS A 147 26.94 -14.91 1.99
N ASN A 148 26.30 -14.36 0.95
CA ASN A 148 26.66 -14.70 -0.41
C ASN A 148 26.37 -13.56 -1.38
N SER A 149 27.46 -13.24 -2.08
CA SER A 149 27.57 -12.59 -3.37
C SER A 149 26.80 -11.30 -3.54
N LYS A 150 27.54 -10.17 -3.39
CA LYS A 150 27.41 -8.92 -4.16
C LYS A 150 26.09 -8.84 -4.96
N LEU A 151 24.97 -8.73 -4.26
CA LEU A 151 23.73 -8.31 -4.88
C LEU A 151 24.08 -6.97 -5.53
N LYS A 152 23.81 -6.83 -6.83
CA LYS A 152 23.93 -5.55 -7.51
C LYS A 152 22.82 -4.65 -6.96
N ILE A 153 22.97 -4.21 -5.72
CA ILE A 153 22.15 -3.17 -5.12
C ILE A 153 22.41 -1.97 -6.03
N PRO A 154 21.41 -1.50 -6.80
CA PRO A 154 21.61 -0.29 -7.57
C PRO A 154 21.93 0.80 -6.55
N LYS A 155 23.12 1.39 -6.65
CA LYS A 155 23.58 2.43 -5.71
C LYS A 155 22.62 3.64 -5.66
N ASN A 156 21.72 3.74 -6.62
CA ASN A 156 20.84 4.89 -6.83
C ASN A 156 19.34 4.62 -6.59
N PHE A 157 18.90 3.39 -6.30
CA PHE A 157 17.48 3.16 -6.02
C PHE A 157 17.14 3.62 -4.60
N LYS A 158 16.27 4.63 -4.50
CA LYS A 158 15.79 5.21 -3.25
C LYS A 158 14.30 4.90 -3.10
N LEU A 159 13.88 4.67 -1.86
CA LEU A 159 12.45 4.60 -1.54
C LEU A 159 11.78 5.90 -1.97
N GLY A 160 10.59 5.79 -2.60
CA GLY A 160 9.79 6.96 -2.97
C GLY A 160 9.25 7.68 -1.74
N MET A 161 9.00 6.93 -0.65
CA MET A 161 8.58 7.47 0.63
C MET A 161 9.03 6.56 1.78
N GLU A 162 9.41 7.19 2.89
CA GLU A 162 9.77 6.54 4.14
C GLU A 162 8.73 6.90 5.20
N ASN A 163 8.20 5.92 5.94
CA ASN A 163 7.22 6.12 7.02
C ASN A 163 5.95 6.86 6.57
N GLY A 164 5.44 6.49 5.39
CA GLY A 164 4.36 7.20 4.72
C GLY A 164 3.00 7.19 5.42
N ASN A 165 2.86 6.62 6.62
CA ASN A 165 1.63 6.64 7.39
C ASN A 165 1.75 7.36 8.75
N GLN A 166 2.87 8.07 8.99
CA GLN A 166 3.05 8.81 10.23
C GLN A 166 2.06 9.99 10.31
N ILE A 167 1.27 10.01 11.38
CA ILE A 167 0.31 11.08 11.67
C ILE A 167 0.94 12.01 12.71
N PRO A 168 1.09 13.32 12.42
CA PRO A 168 1.57 14.28 13.41
C PRO A 168 0.67 14.33 14.64
N SER A 169 1.29 14.39 15.82
CA SER A 169 0.58 14.57 17.09
C SER A 169 -0.06 15.96 17.16
N LYS A 170 -1.05 16.10 18.04
CA LYS A 170 -1.72 17.40 18.27
C LYS A 170 -0.72 18.51 18.64
N ASN A 171 0.29 18.19 19.46
CA ASN A 171 1.29 19.16 19.89
C ASN A 171 2.21 19.58 18.73
N GLU A 172 2.62 18.64 17.87
CA GLU A 172 3.40 18.95 16.68
C GLU A 172 2.60 19.83 15.71
N ILE A 173 1.32 19.52 15.50
CA ILE A 173 0.43 20.36 14.69
C ILE A 173 0.32 21.76 15.31
N CYS A 174 0.04 21.88 16.61
CA CYS A 174 -0.04 23.18 17.28
C CYS A 174 1.25 24.00 17.07
N ASN A 175 2.41 23.38 17.26
CA ASN A 175 3.71 24.06 17.07
C ASN A 175 3.91 24.51 15.62
N LEU A 176 3.54 23.68 14.64
CA LEU A 176 3.60 24.03 13.22
C LEU A 176 2.70 25.21 12.87
N LEU A 177 1.50 25.28 13.47
CA LEU A 177 0.54 26.36 13.24
C LEU A 177 0.94 27.68 13.92
N LEU A 178 1.54 27.61 15.11
CA LEU A 178 2.05 28.79 15.81
C LEU A 178 3.21 29.46 15.06
N GLY A 179 3.95 28.70 14.25
CA GLY A 179 5.05 29.22 13.43
C GLY A 179 4.64 29.82 12.08
N GLN A 180 3.34 29.94 11.76
CA GLN A 180 2.88 30.50 10.50
C GLN A 180 2.53 31.99 10.61
N ASP A 181 2.80 32.75 9.56
CA ASP A 181 2.65 34.22 9.55
C ASP A 181 1.19 34.70 9.57
N ASN A 182 0.24 33.90 9.07
CA ASN A 182 -1.16 34.29 8.95
C ASN A 182 -2.12 33.08 8.97
N THR A 183 -3.41 33.35 9.18
CA THR A 183 -4.46 32.34 9.26
C THR A 183 -4.61 31.50 7.99
N ASN A 184 -4.38 32.08 6.80
CA ASN A 184 -4.45 31.31 5.55
C ASN A 184 -3.33 30.26 5.49
N HIS A 185 -2.10 30.63 5.87
CA HIS A 185 -0.98 29.69 5.96
C HIS A 185 -1.21 28.63 7.05
N GLN A 186 -1.86 28.99 8.16
CA GLN A 186 -2.27 28.03 9.19
C GLN A 186 -3.27 27.00 8.64
N ILE A 187 -4.31 27.45 7.93
CA ILE A 187 -5.32 26.56 7.32
C ILE A 187 -4.66 25.64 6.29
N GLN A 188 -3.82 26.19 5.40
CA GLN A 188 -3.12 25.41 4.40
C GLN A 188 -2.18 24.38 5.03
N THR A 189 -1.40 24.78 6.04
CA THR A 189 -0.50 23.89 6.79
C THR A 189 -1.29 22.78 7.48
N LEU A 190 -2.39 23.12 8.17
CA LEU A 190 -3.25 22.14 8.82
C LEU A 190 -3.80 21.13 7.81
N HIS A 191 -4.29 21.61 6.67
CA HIS A 191 -4.77 20.75 5.60
C HIS A 191 -3.65 19.83 5.09
N ASP A 192 -2.48 20.36 4.77
CA ASP A 192 -1.38 19.58 4.18
C ASP A 192 -0.81 18.51 5.10
N VAL A 193 -0.76 18.77 6.42
CA VAL A 193 -0.24 17.80 7.40
C VAL A 193 -1.28 16.78 7.85
N THR A 194 -2.57 17.03 7.60
CA THR A 194 -3.65 16.13 8.02
C THR A 194 -4.32 15.39 6.88
N LYS A 195 -4.27 15.92 5.66
CA LYS A 195 -4.89 15.31 4.48
C LYS A 195 -4.36 13.92 4.21
N LEU A 196 -5.17 13.14 3.51
CA LEU A 196 -4.78 11.84 3.01
C LEU A 196 -3.59 11.94 2.06
N ASN A 197 -2.50 11.26 2.41
CA ASN A 197 -1.33 11.20 1.55
C ASN A 197 -1.40 10.03 0.56
N ASP A 198 -0.40 9.96 -0.32
CA ASP A 198 -0.40 8.98 -1.41
C ASP A 198 -0.29 7.54 -0.91
N VAL A 199 0.54 7.28 0.11
CA VAL A 199 0.68 5.94 0.72
C VAL A 199 -0.65 5.48 1.33
N ALA A 200 -1.30 6.34 2.11
CA ALA A 200 -2.58 6.02 2.73
C ALA A 200 -3.69 5.85 1.68
N THR A 201 -3.63 6.57 0.56
CA THR A 201 -4.54 6.39 -0.57
C THR A 201 -4.30 5.02 -1.22
N ARG A 202 -3.06 4.68 -1.57
CA ARG A 202 -2.72 3.37 -2.18
C ARG A 202 -3.10 2.19 -1.29
N LEU A 203 -2.88 2.29 0.02
CA LEU A 203 -3.30 1.26 0.98
C LEU A 203 -4.81 1.01 0.98
N ARG A 204 -5.62 2.07 0.86
CA ARG A 204 -7.07 1.92 0.77
C ARG A 204 -7.51 1.20 -0.50
N PHE A 205 -6.91 1.54 -1.64
CA PHE A 205 -7.21 0.86 -2.90
C PHE A 205 -6.71 -0.60 -2.90
N LEU A 206 -5.53 -0.87 -2.32
CA LEU A 206 -5.02 -2.23 -2.13
C LEU A 206 -5.94 -3.06 -1.21
N THR A 207 -6.38 -2.48 -0.10
CA THR A 207 -7.31 -3.14 0.82
C THR A 207 -8.64 -3.42 0.12
N THR A 208 -9.15 -2.46 -0.65
CA THR A 208 -10.37 -2.64 -1.43
C THR A 208 -10.23 -3.77 -2.45
N ARG A 209 -9.09 -3.84 -3.16
CA ARG A 209 -8.78 -4.95 -4.08
C ARG A 209 -8.68 -6.29 -3.33
N GLN A 210 -8.15 -6.31 -2.12
CA GLN A 210 -8.09 -7.53 -1.33
C GLN A 210 -9.48 -8.05 -0.93
N VAL A 211 -10.39 -7.15 -0.56
CA VAL A 211 -11.79 -7.51 -0.32
C VAL A 211 -12.40 -8.10 -1.59
N GLU A 212 -12.18 -7.47 -2.75
CA GLU A 212 -12.64 -7.96 -4.06
C GLU A 212 -12.10 -9.37 -4.37
N LEU A 213 -10.81 -9.63 -4.11
CA LEU A 213 -10.20 -10.94 -4.33
C LEU A 213 -10.72 -12.01 -3.36
N SER A 214 -11.02 -11.67 -2.10
CA SER A 214 -11.47 -12.64 -1.09
C SER A 214 -12.82 -13.29 -1.40
N VAL A 215 -13.62 -12.64 -2.23
CA VAL A 215 -14.99 -13.02 -2.58
C VAL A 215 -15.12 -13.43 -4.05
N ALA A 216 -14.07 -13.22 -4.86
CA ALA A 216 -14.08 -13.52 -6.30
C ALA A 216 -14.38 -14.99 -6.61
N GLY A 217 -14.05 -15.92 -5.71
CA GLY A 217 -14.40 -17.33 -5.87
C GLY A 217 -15.91 -17.61 -5.79
N MET A 218 -16.66 -16.81 -5.04
CA MET A 218 -18.13 -16.91 -4.91
C MET A 218 -18.86 -15.99 -5.89
N PHE A 219 -18.28 -14.81 -6.14
CA PHE A 219 -18.85 -13.76 -6.98
C PHE A 219 -17.79 -13.25 -7.96
N PRO A 220 -17.55 -13.94 -9.08
CA PRO A 220 -16.48 -13.60 -10.03
C PRO A 220 -16.59 -12.20 -10.63
N ASN A 221 -17.82 -11.69 -10.75
CA ASN A 221 -18.12 -10.37 -11.31
C ASN A 221 -18.23 -9.28 -10.25
N ALA A 222 -17.93 -9.59 -8.99
CA ALA A 222 -18.06 -8.60 -7.94
C ALA A 222 -16.95 -7.55 -7.99
N VAL A 223 -17.32 -6.31 -7.69
CA VAL A 223 -16.42 -5.17 -7.74
C VAL A 223 -16.55 -4.36 -6.45
N ALA A 224 -15.42 -4.09 -5.80
CA ALA A 224 -15.37 -3.31 -4.58
C ALA A 224 -14.82 -1.91 -4.87
N TYR A 225 -15.48 -0.83 -4.44
CA TYR A 225 -14.98 0.54 -4.62
C TYR A 225 -14.84 1.26 -3.29
N PRO A 226 -13.74 2.01 -3.06
CA PRO A 226 -13.69 2.92 -1.94
C PRO A 226 -14.63 4.10 -2.20
N PHE A 227 -15.34 4.58 -1.17
CA PHE A 227 -16.17 5.77 -1.26
C PHE A 227 -15.95 6.71 -0.07
N GLY A 228 -16.71 7.81 -0.04
CA GLY A 228 -16.66 8.77 1.07
C GLY A 228 -15.33 9.52 1.17
N SER A 229 -14.83 9.64 2.40
CA SER A 229 -13.61 10.39 2.74
C SER A 229 -12.36 9.91 1.99
N SER A 230 -12.37 8.67 1.52
CA SER A 230 -11.27 8.05 0.80
C SER A 230 -11.07 8.58 -0.63
N VAL A 231 -12.11 9.17 -1.23
CA VAL A 231 -12.09 9.58 -2.66
C VAL A 231 -12.65 10.98 -2.91
N ASN A 232 -13.26 11.64 -1.92
CA ASN A 232 -13.92 12.95 -2.10
C ASN A 232 -12.98 14.16 -1.97
N GLY A 233 -11.69 13.97 -1.69
CA GLY A 233 -10.70 15.03 -1.52
C GLY A 233 -10.62 15.65 -0.12
N PHE A 234 -11.51 15.29 0.80
CA PHE A 234 -11.53 15.77 2.20
C PHE A 234 -11.04 14.71 3.21
N GLY A 235 -10.48 13.60 2.73
CA GLY A 235 -9.95 12.54 3.57
C GLY A 235 -8.82 13.02 4.47
N LYS A 236 -8.87 12.59 5.74
CA LYS A 236 -7.81 12.82 6.73
C LYS A 236 -7.03 11.52 6.97
N MET A 237 -5.75 11.62 7.29
CA MET A 237 -5.00 10.48 7.82
C MET A 237 -5.72 9.85 9.02
N GLY A 238 -5.84 8.53 9.02
CA GLY A 238 -6.54 7.77 10.06
C GLY A 238 -8.08 7.79 9.99
N CYS A 239 -8.69 8.34 8.94
CA CYS A 239 -10.13 8.14 8.70
C CYS A 239 -10.44 6.72 8.20
N ASP A 240 -11.68 6.29 8.43
CA ASP A 240 -12.17 4.97 8.05
C ASP A 240 -12.12 4.75 6.52
N LEU A 241 -12.06 3.48 6.13
CA LEU A 241 -12.18 3.05 4.75
C LEU A 241 -13.58 2.49 4.52
N ASP A 242 -14.41 3.29 3.86
CA ASP A 242 -15.74 2.88 3.43
C ASP A 242 -15.67 2.20 2.06
N ILE A 243 -16.19 0.97 1.95
CA ILE A 243 -16.17 0.16 0.72
C ILE A 243 -17.60 -0.14 0.30
N VAL A 244 -17.95 0.19 -0.95
CA VAL A 244 -19.19 -0.28 -1.58
C VAL A 244 -18.86 -1.51 -2.40
N PHE A 245 -19.62 -2.56 -2.18
CA PHE A 245 -19.43 -3.85 -2.83
C PHE A 245 -20.60 -4.13 -3.77
N ARG A 246 -20.32 -4.30 -5.07
CA ARG A 246 -21.31 -4.56 -6.12
C ARG A 246 -21.16 -6.00 -6.59
N LEU A 247 -22.23 -6.77 -6.48
CA LEU A 247 -22.24 -8.22 -6.79
C LEU A 247 -22.55 -8.54 -8.26
N ALA A 248 -23.12 -7.58 -8.99
CA ALA A 248 -23.36 -7.64 -10.42
C ALA A 248 -23.43 -6.21 -10.95
N GLU A 249 -22.75 -5.90 -12.06
CA GLU A 249 -23.36 -4.98 -13.00
C GLU A 249 -24.52 -5.74 -13.63
N GLU A 250 -25.73 -5.20 -13.55
CA GLU A 250 -26.79 -5.68 -14.44
C GLU A 250 -26.24 -5.58 -15.86
N GLN A 251 -25.95 -6.72 -16.48
CA GLN A 251 -25.95 -6.77 -17.93
C GLN A 251 -27.37 -6.38 -18.32
N VAL A 252 -27.55 -5.14 -18.75
CA VAL A 252 -28.74 -4.74 -19.48
C VAL A 252 -28.72 -5.60 -20.73
N PHE A 253 -29.40 -6.76 -20.66
CA PHE A 253 -29.76 -7.54 -21.82
C PHE A 253 -30.71 -6.66 -22.62
N CYS A 254 -30.17 -5.81 -23.49
CA CYS A 254 -30.90 -5.34 -24.65
C CYS A 254 -31.17 -6.59 -25.51
N ARG A 255 -32.32 -7.22 -25.26
CA ARG A 255 -32.92 -8.15 -26.22
C ARG A 255 -33.14 -7.35 -27.50
N SER A 256 -32.34 -7.65 -28.51
CA SER A 256 -32.63 -7.33 -29.91
C SER A 256 -33.30 -8.55 -30.55
#